data_AF-A0A920AZR3-F1
#
_entry.id   AF-A0A920AZR3-F1
#
_cell.length_a   1.000
_cell.length_b   1.000
_cell.length_c   1.000
_cell.angle_alpha   90.00
_cell.angle_beta   90.00
_cell.angle_gamma   90.00
#
_symmetry.space_group_name_H-M   'P 1'
#
loop_
_entity.id
_entity.type
_entity.pdbx_description
1 polymer ?
#
loop_
_entity_poly.entity_id
_entity_poly.type
_entity_poly.pdbx_seq_one_letter_code
_entity_poly.pdbx_strand_id
1 'polypeptide(L)'
;MITDNLRDIGFDVSMNISSALKLSFTYNTDFAEAEVDQRRVNLTRFPLRYAEKRGFFLEGAGVYSFSPRNDVTPFFSRRIGISGGKQIPINAGAKLSGQIGNYEIGFIQTQTRSIDNIKGENFSVARVKRPFLKQSYLGLVFTDRSS
;
A
#
# COMPACT_ATOMS: atom_id res chain seq x y z
N MET A 1 -32.97 19.65 5.51
CA MET A 1 -32.24 19.83 4.24
C MET A 1 -30.84 19.33 4.46
N ILE A 2 -30.52 18.15 3.92
CA ILE A 2 -29.22 17.49 4.07
C ILE A 2 -28.22 18.27 3.20
N THR A 3 -27.17 18.80 3.80
CA THR A 3 -26.03 19.33 3.06
C THR A 3 -25.21 18.12 2.62
N ASP A 4 -25.57 17.49 1.49
CA ASP A 4 -24.77 16.43 0.88
C ASP A 4 -23.43 17.03 0.50
N ASN A 5 -22.46 16.78 1.37
CA ASN A 5 -21.11 17.24 1.28
C ASN A 5 -20.47 16.46 0.12
N LEU A 6 -19.97 17.17 -0.89
CA LEU A 6 -19.08 16.62 -1.95
C LEU A 6 -17.80 15.94 -1.39
N ARG A 7 -17.66 15.84 -0.06
CA ARG A 7 -16.56 15.25 0.71
C ARG A 7 -16.63 13.74 0.89
N ASP A 8 -17.73 13.08 0.55
CA ASP A 8 -17.87 11.62 0.70
C ASP A 8 -17.71 10.85 -0.62
N ILE A 9 -17.35 11.54 -1.71
CA ILE A 9 -17.06 10.90 -2.99
C ILE A 9 -15.62 10.36 -2.98
N GLY A 10 -15.49 9.04 -3.08
CA GLY A 10 -14.22 8.35 -3.33
C GLY A 10 -14.05 8.04 -4.82
N PHE A 11 -12.80 8.01 -5.29
CA PHE A 11 -12.52 7.53 -6.65
C PHE A 11 -11.20 6.77 -6.72
N ASP A 12 -11.20 5.74 -7.56
CA ASP A 12 -10.05 4.91 -7.87
C ASP A 12 -9.85 4.87 -9.39
N VAL A 13 -8.65 5.22 -9.83
CA VAL A 13 -8.28 5.24 -11.25
C VAL A 13 -7.00 4.44 -11.43
N SER A 14 -6.95 3.61 -12.46
CA SER A 14 -5.73 2.87 -12.81
C SER A 14 -5.52 2.87 -14.32
N MET A 15 -4.29 3.14 -14.74
CA MET A 15 -3.91 3.25 -16.15
C MET A 15 -2.58 2.56 -16.40
N ASN A 16 -2.44 1.90 -17.55
CA ASN A 16 -1.17 1.34 -18.00
C ASN A 16 -0.39 2.45 -18.74
N ILE A 17 0.75 2.85 -18.18
CA ILE A 17 1.66 3.82 -18.81
C ILE A 17 2.42 3.16 -19.96
N SER A 18 2.73 1.86 -19.83
CA SER A 18 3.23 1.01 -20.90
C SER A 18 2.68 -0.41 -20.72
N SER A 19 2.97 -1.32 -21.65
CA SER A 19 2.56 -2.73 -21.55
C SER A 19 3.03 -3.43 -20.27
N ALA A 20 4.07 -2.90 -19.61
CA ALA A 20 4.65 -3.48 -18.40
C ALA A 20 4.66 -2.52 -17.20
N LEU A 21 4.09 -1.30 -17.30
CA LEU A 21 4.12 -0.30 -16.24
C LEU A 21 2.72 0.26 -15.97
N LYS A 22 2.29 0.20 -14.71
CA LYS A 22 0.95 0.60 -14.30
C LYS A 22 0.98 1.68 -13.22
N LEU A 23 0.11 2.67 -13.38
CA LEU A 23 -0.10 3.79 -12.47
C LEU A 23 -1.52 3.71 -11.90
N SER A 24 -1.65 3.78 -10.59
CA SER A 24 -2.92 3.77 -9.87
C SER A 24 -3.00 4.98 -8.95
N PHE A 25 -4.17 5.60 -8.90
CA PHE A 25 -4.51 6.68 -7.98
C PHE A 25 -5.78 6.31 -7.22
N THR A 26 -5.82 6.70 -5.97
CA THR A 26 -6.98 6.58 -5.10
C THR A 26 -7.17 7.89 -4.34
N TYR A 27 -8.41 8.31 -4.15
CA TYR A 27 -8.74 9.50 -3.40
C TYR A 27 -9.97 9.23 -2.55
N ASN A 28 -9.92 9.69 -1.30
CA ASN A 28 -11.01 9.60 -0.34
C ASN A 28 -11.60 8.17 -0.24
N THR A 29 -10.73 7.18 -0.15
CA THR A 29 -11.12 5.77 -0.14
C THR A 29 -11.27 5.26 1.29
N ASP A 30 -12.41 4.64 1.58
CA ASP A 30 -12.67 3.93 2.81
C ASP A 30 -12.42 2.43 2.60
N PHE A 31 -11.20 2.00 2.88
CA PHE A 31 -10.87 0.58 2.79
C PHE A 31 -11.58 -0.31 3.83
N ALA A 32 -12.52 0.23 4.60
CA ALA A 32 -13.37 -0.49 5.51
C ALA A 32 -14.25 -1.52 4.77
N GLU A 33 -14.67 -1.23 3.53
CA GLU A 33 -15.47 -2.19 2.72
C GLU A 33 -14.67 -3.43 2.30
N ALA A 34 -13.35 -3.31 2.10
CA ALA A 34 -12.48 -4.44 1.75
C ALA A 34 -12.25 -5.41 2.94
N GLU A 35 -12.66 -5.03 4.14
CA GLU A 35 -12.49 -5.79 5.38
C GLU A 35 -13.82 -6.33 5.91
N VAL A 36 -14.49 -7.20 5.15
CA VAL A 36 -15.55 -8.03 5.74
C VAL A 36 -14.89 -9.20 6.50
N ASP A 37 -15.04 -9.13 7.83
CA ASP A 37 -14.89 -10.16 8.86
C ASP A 37 -13.63 -11.02 8.87
N GLN A 38 -12.68 -10.70 9.76
CA GLN A 38 -12.03 -11.67 10.67
C GLN A 38 -11.51 -10.98 11.94
N ARG A 39 -12.36 -10.81 12.96
CA ARG A 39 -11.89 -10.47 14.31
C ARG A 39 -11.18 -11.70 14.90
N ARG A 40 -9.86 -11.79 14.75
CA ARG A 40 -9.06 -12.81 15.46
C ARG A 40 -8.54 -12.21 16.76
N VAL A 41 -8.81 -12.89 17.88
CA VAL A 41 -8.22 -12.54 19.18
C VAL A 41 -6.73 -12.91 19.12
N ASN A 42 -5.85 -11.91 19.17
CA ASN A 42 -4.42 -12.14 19.23
C ASN A 42 -4.00 -12.43 20.66
N LEU A 43 -3.83 -13.71 20.99
CA LEU A 43 -3.40 -14.17 22.31
C LEU A 43 -1.86 -14.16 22.47
N THR A 44 -1.14 -13.67 21.46
CA THR A 44 0.33 -13.62 21.46
C THR A 44 0.84 -12.19 21.53
N ARG A 45 2.08 -12.02 21.99
CA ARG A 45 2.79 -10.73 21.98
C ARG A 45 3.23 -10.28 20.58
N PHE A 46 3.04 -11.10 19.56
CA PHE A 46 3.44 -10.79 18.19
C PHE A 46 2.23 -10.28 17.40
N PRO A 47 2.37 -9.20 16.61
CA PRO A 47 1.26 -8.70 15.81
C PRO A 47 0.86 -9.73 14.75
N LEU A 48 -0.45 -9.96 14.60
CA LEU A 48 -0.98 -10.82 13.55
C LEU A 48 -0.68 -10.21 12.17
N ARG A 49 -0.08 -11.02 11.28
CA ARG A 49 0.14 -10.67 9.88
C ARG A 49 -1.08 -11.06 9.07
N TYR A 50 -1.92 -10.09 8.74
CA TYR A 50 -3.07 -10.30 7.86
C TYR A 50 -2.69 -10.10 6.40
N ALA A 51 -3.16 -10.99 5.51
CA ALA A 51 -3.01 -10.77 4.07
C ALA A 51 -3.65 -9.44 3.67
N GLU A 52 -3.04 -8.71 2.74
CA GLU A 52 -3.65 -7.53 2.13
C GLU A 52 -4.91 -7.95 1.36
N LYS A 53 -5.97 -7.14 1.42
CA LYS A 53 -7.26 -7.40 0.72
C LYS A 53 -7.69 -6.23 -0.17
N ARG A 54 -7.08 -5.07 0.01
CA ARG A 54 -7.47 -3.83 -0.68
C ARG A 54 -6.91 -3.84 -2.09
N GLY A 55 -7.78 -3.69 -3.09
CA GLY A 55 -7.43 -3.75 -4.52
C GLY A 55 -6.26 -2.84 -4.89
N PHE A 56 -6.26 -1.60 -4.38
CA PHE A 56 -5.19 -0.63 -4.58
C PHE A 56 -3.79 -1.17 -4.17
N PHE A 57 -3.69 -1.96 -3.11
CA PHE A 57 -2.41 -2.50 -2.63
C PHE A 57 -2.10 -3.89 -3.17
N LEU A 58 -3.12 -4.71 -3.43
CA LEU A 58 -2.97 -6.06 -3.98
C LEU A 58 -2.39 -6.06 -5.38
N GLU A 59 -2.84 -5.12 -6.19
CA GLU A 59 -2.47 -5.10 -7.59
C GLU A 59 -0.99 -4.73 -7.74
N GLY A 60 -0.21 -5.57 -8.44
CA GLY A 60 1.23 -5.37 -8.54
C GLY A 60 2.02 -5.59 -7.23
N ALA A 61 1.41 -6.16 -6.18
CA ALA A 61 2.05 -6.37 -4.88
C ALA A 61 3.37 -7.17 -4.96
N GLY A 62 3.49 -8.06 -5.94
CA GLY A 62 4.71 -8.84 -6.18
C GLY A 62 5.96 -7.98 -6.43
N VAL A 63 5.77 -6.76 -6.96
CA VAL A 63 6.84 -5.77 -7.16
C VAL A 63 7.44 -5.29 -5.84
N TYR A 64 6.78 -5.45 -4.70
CA TYR A 64 7.32 -5.03 -3.39
C TYR A 64 7.96 -6.20 -2.61
N SER A 65 7.97 -7.40 -3.20
CA SER A 65 8.50 -8.62 -2.58
C SER A 65 10.03 -8.67 -2.61
N PHE A 66 10.69 -8.55 -1.46
CA PHE A 66 12.15 -8.44 -1.38
C PHE A 66 12.87 -9.80 -1.40
N SER A 67 12.74 -10.61 -0.34
CA SER A 67 13.29 -11.97 -0.28
C SER A 67 12.34 -12.91 0.47
N PRO A 68 11.34 -13.48 -0.23
CA PRO A 68 10.41 -14.45 0.36
C PRO A 68 11.11 -15.68 0.91
N ARG A 69 12.19 -16.12 0.26
CA ARG A 69 12.96 -17.31 0.66
C ARG A 69 13.60 -17.17 2.04
N ASN A 70 13.89 -15.93 2.46
CA ASN A 70 14.51 -15.63 3.74
C ASN A 70 13.52 -14.99 4.74
N ASP A 71 12.21 -15.01 4.42
CA ASP A 71 11.14 -14.33 5.17
C ASP A 71 11.39 -12.82 5.43
N VAL A 72 12.14 -12.16 4.54
CA VAL A 72 12.43 -10.72 4.66
C VAL A 72 11.39 -9.92 3.87
N THR A 73 10.48 -9.29 4.61
CA THR A 73 9.40 -8.45 4.08
C THR A 73 9.50 -7.05 4.68
N PRO A 74 10.26 -6.13 4.06
CA PRO A 74 10.51 -4.79 4.61
C PRO A 74 9.27 -3.88 4.57
N PHE A 75 8.29 -4.20 3.73
CA PHE A 75 7.07 -3.43 3.57
C PHE A 75 5.84 -4.32 3.75
N PHE A 76 4.89 -3.86 4.57
CA PHE A 76 3.61 -4.52 4.78
C PHE A 76 2.48 -3.50 4.59
N SER A 77 1.84 -3.52 3.43
CA SER A 77 0.84 -2.51 3.03
C SER A 77 -0.32 -2.40 4.02
N ARG A 78 -0.71 -3.50 4.67
CA ARG A 78 -1.76 -3.54 5.70
C ARG A 78 -1.49 -2.59 6.88
N ARG A 79 -0.24 -2.14 7.10
CA ARG A 79 0.07 -1.15 8.13
C ARG A 79 -0.38 0.28 7.75
N ILE A 80 -0.59 0.55 6.47
CA ILE A 80 -1.07 1.84 5.97
C ILE A 80 -2.55 1.98 6.29
N GLY A 81 -2.91 3.06 7.00
CA GLY A 81 -4.29 3.30 7.42
C GLY A 81 -4.69 2.51 8.65
N ILE A 82 -3.73 2.12 9.51
CA ILE A 82 -4.01 1.56 10.84
C ILE A 82 -3.20 2.34 11.87
N SER A 83 -3.88 2.92 12.86
CA SER A 83 -3.23 3.58 13.99
C SER A 83 -4.05 3.35 15.26
N GLY A 84 -3.38 2.98 16.35
CA GLY A 84 -4.04 2.66 17.63
C GLY A 84 -5.09 1.55 17.53
N GLY A 85 -4.98 0.65 16.55
CA GLY A 85 -5.98 -0.40 16.28
C GLY A 85 -7.24 0.07 15.55
N LYS A 86 -7.34 1.38 15.23
CA LYS A 86 -8.39 1.94 14.39
C LYS A 86 -7.95 1.96 12.92
N GLN A 87 -8.87 1.66 12.03
CA GLN A 87 -8.69 1.86 10.60
C GLN A 87 -8.89 3.33 10.27
N ILE A 88 -7.96 3.89 9.50
CA ILE A 88 -7.95 5.30 9.09
C ILE A 88 -8.07 5.33 7.56
N PRO A 89 -9.11 5.98 7.01
CA PRO A 89 -9.28 6.18 5.59
C PRO A 89 -8.07 6.87 4.96
N ILE A 90 -7.86 6.60 3.67
CA ILE A 90 -6.80 7.25 2.90
C ILE A 90 -7.41 8.45 2.18
N ASN A 91 -6.87 9.64 2.45
CA ASN A 91 -7.28 10.86 1.75
C ASN A 91 -6.84 10.82 0.29
N ALA A 92 -5.61 10.39 0.04
CA ALA A 92 -5.07 10.22 -1.31
C ALA A 92 -3.95 9.18 -1.31
N GLY A 93 -3.84 8.46 -2.43
CA GLY A 93 -2.78 7.51 -2.67
C GLY A 93 -2.40 7.45 -4.15
N ALA A 94 -1.12 7.30 -4.41
CA ALA A 94 -0.56 7.07 -5.73
C ALA A 94 0.34 5.84 -5.68
N LYS A 95 0.28 5.04 -6.73
CA LYS A 95 1.12 3.85 -6.87
C LYS A 95 1.58 3.71 -8.31
N LEU A 96 2.86 3.51 -8.51
CA LEU A 96 3.46 3.15 -9.79
C LEU A 96 4.16 1.80 -9.61
N SER A 97 3.84 0.80 -10.43
CA SER A 97 4.47 -0.51 -10.33
C SER A 97 4.58 -1.19 -11.67
N GLY A 98 5.70 -1.87 -11.90
CA GLY A 98 5.90 -2.64 -13.11
C GLY A 98 7.37 -2.75 -13.52
N GLN A 99 7.61 -2.83 -14.81
CA GLN A 99 8.95 -2.95 -15.39
C GLN A 99 9.23 -1.80 -16.37
N ILE A 100 10.46 -1.29 -16.32
CA ILE A 100 11.01 -0.34 -17.28
C ILE A 100 12.36 -0.90 -17.75
N GLY A 101 12.39 -1.40 -18.98
CA GLY A 101 13.54 -2.12 -19.52
C GLY A 101 13.89 -3.33 -18.63
N ASN A 102 15.12 -3.39 -18.15
CA ASN A 102 15.59 -4.46 -17.27
C ASN A 102 15.37 -4.19 -15.77
N TYR A 103 14.61 -3.16 -15.41
CA TYR A 103 14.35 -2.79 -14.02
C TYR A 103 12.90 -3.09 -13.66
N GLU A 104 12.69 -3.76 -12.53
CA GLU A 104 11.38 -3.83 -11.87
C GLU A 104 11.34 -2.69 -10.83
N ILE A 105 10.35 -1.81 -10.96
CA ILE A 105 10.19 -0.63 -10.11
C ILE A 105 8.83 -0.64 -9.42
N GLY A 106 8.82 -0.23 -8.16
CA GLY A 106 7.62 -0.01 -7.37
C GLY A 106 7.72 1.28 -6.60
N PHE A 107 6.65 2.05 -6.57
CA PHE A 107 6.50 3.26 -5.79
C PHE A 107 5.08 3.35 -5.25
N ILE A 108 4.93 3.60 -3.96
CA ILE A 108 3.66 3.89 -3.30
C ILE A 108 3.86 5.15 -2.48
N GLN A 109 2.94 6.10 -2.61
CA GLN A 109 2.81 7.22 -1.70
C GLN A 109 1.35 7.34 -1.27
N THR A 110 1.10 7.36 0.03
CA THR A 110 -0.27 7.46 0.57
C THR A 110 -0.32 8.42 1.74
N GLN A 111 -1.41 9.16 1.84
CA GLN A 111 -1.71 10.05 2.95
C GLN A 111 -2.99 9.62 3.64
N THR A 112 -2.91 9.28 4.93
CA THR A 112 -4.08 8.94 5.74
C THR A 112 -4.74 10.19 6.31
N ARG A 113 -6.03 10.05 6.64
CA ARG A 113 -6.81 11.11 7.27
C ARG A 113 -6.43 11.32 8.74
N SER A 114 -6.62 12.54 9.24
CA SER A 114 -6.65 12.79 10.69
C SER A 114 -8.07 12.52 11.22
N ILE A 115 -8.20 11.63 12.21
CA ILE A 115 -9.48 11.28 12.85
C ILE A 115 -9.32 11.38 14.36
N ASP A 116 -10.25 12.08 15.02
CA ASP A 116 -10.21 12.34 16.46
C ASP A 116 -8.86 12.94 16.89
N ASN A 117 -8.15 12.27 17.80
CA ASN A 117 -6.80 12.62 18.27
C ASN A 117 -5.68 11.93 17.48
N ILE A 118 -5.98 11.24 16.37
CA ILE A 118 -4.98 10.59 15.53
C ILE A 118 -4.64 11.51 14.37
N LYS A 119 -3.37 11.90 14.28
CA LYS A 119 -2.84 12.65 13.13
C LYS A 119 -2.76 11.75 11.90
N GLY A 120 -3.08 12.33 10.74
CA GLY A 120 -2.81 11.71 9.45
C GLY A 120 -1.31 11.50 9.25
N GLU A 121 -0.97 10.48 8.48
CA GLU A 121 0.40 10.05 8.24
C GLU A 121 0.65 9.91 6.74
N ASN A 122 1.87 10.22 6.33
CA ASN A 122 2.37 9.96 5.00
C ASN A 122 3.21 8.68 5.02
N PHE A 123 2.94 7.80 4.07
CA PHE A 123 3.73 6.59 3.85
C PHE A 123 4.31 6.64 2.45
N SER A 124 5.61 6.45 2.35
CA SER A 124 6.31 6.36 1.07
C SER A 124 7.10 5.07 1.00
N VAL A 125 6.95 4.36 -0.11
CA VAL A 125 7.65 3.11 -0.37
C VAL A 125 8.20 3.18 -1.78
N ALA A 126 9.48 2.89 -1.94
CA ALA A 126 10.10 2.77 -3.23
C ALA A 126 10.91 1.48 -3.32
N ARG A 127 10.91 0.86 -4.48
CA ARG A 127 11.75 -0.30 -4.78
C ARG A 127 12.27 -0.21 -6.20
N VAL A 128 13.52 -0.62 -6.36
CA VAL A 128 14.11 -0.96 -7.64
C VAL A 128 14.77 -2.34 -7.54
N LYS A 129 14.61 -3.16 -8.58
CA LYS A 129 15.26 -4.47 -8.71
C LYS A 129 15.81 -4.61 -10.13
N ARG A 130 17.07 -5.04 -10.25
CA ARG A 130 17.73 -5.32 -11.53
C ARG A 130 18.33 -6.73 -11.52
N PRO A 131 17.96 -7.62 -12.47
CA PRO A 131 18.69 -8.86 -12.69
C PRO A 131 20.04 -8.55 -13.33
N PHE A 132 21.09 -9.26 -12.90
CA PHE A 132 22.45 -9.08 -13.44
C PHE A 132 23.09 -10.39 -13.90
N LEU A 133 22.50 -11.54 -13.59
CA LEU A 133 22.89 -12.87 -14.08
C LEU A 133 21.64 -13.73 -14.31
N LYS A 134 21.81 -15.01 -14.68
CA LYS A 134 20.71 -15.95 -14.93
C LYS A 134 19.81 -16.21 -13.71
N GLN A 135 20.34 -16.07 -12.49
CA GLN A 135 19.63 -16.36 -11.24
C GLN A 135 19.92 -15.34 -10.13
N SER A 136 20.55 -14.21 -10.46
CA SER A 136 20.94 -13.20 -9.48
C SER A 136 20.33 -11.84 -9.83
N TYR A 137 19.90 -11.14 -8.79
CA TYR A 137 19.37 -9.79 -8.89
C TYR A 137 19.86 -8.95 -7.72
N LEU A 138 20.00 -7.64 -7.97
CA LEU A 138 20.27 -6.64 -6.96
C LEU A 138 19.00 -5.83 -6.78
N GLY A 139 18.61 -5.58 -5.53
CA GLY A 139 17.43 -4.79 -5.23
C GLY A 139 17.65 -3.85 -4.06
N LEU A 140 16.99 -2.70 -4.11
CA LEU A 140 16.93 -1.72 -3.04
C LEU A 140 15.46 -1.45 -2.70
N VAL A 141 15.16 -1.37 -1.41
CA VAL A 141 13.85 -0.98 -0.89
C VAL A 141 14.06 0.20 0.05
N PHE A 142 13.21 1.21 -0.11
CA PHE A 142 13.10 2.36 0.75
C PHE A 142 11.69 2.42 1.32
N THR A 143 11.56 2.67 2.61
CA THR A 143 10.29 2.83 3.31
C THR A 143 10.39 4.00 4.27
N ASP A 144 9.45 4.93 4.18
CA ASP A 144 9.33 6.08 5.08
C ASP A 144 7.91 6.18 5.64
N ARG A 145 7.81 6.65 6.88
CA ARG A 145 6.56 6.96 7.57
C ARG A 145 6.76 8.25 8.35
N SER A 146 5.98 9.27 8.01
CA SER A 146 5.98 10.57 8.68
C SER A 146 4.56 10.97 9.12
N SER A 147 4.47 11.78 10.17
CA SER A 147 3.21 12.30 10.76
C SER A 147 3.15 13.82 10.67
#